data_AF-A0AAU1FQT3-F1
#
_entry.id   AF-A0AAU1FQT3-F1
#
_cell.length_a   1.000
_cell.length_b   1.000
_cell.length_c   1.000
_cell.angle_alpha   90.00
_cell.angle_beta   90.00
_cell.angle_gamma   90.00
#
_symmetry.space_group_name_H-M   'P 1'
#
loop_
_entity.id
_entity.type
_entity.pdbx_description
1 polymer ?
#
loop_
_entity_poly.entity_id
_entity_poly.type
_entity_poly.pdbx_seq_one_letter_code
_entity_poly.pdbx_strand_id
1 'polypeptide(L)' 'MWELIRPVITSWKGQHRSVSGHEGRYEMREIVDAILYQARVGRQWRYLPHYFPPYTAVYYYFGKWRDDGTD' A
#
# COMPACT_ATOMS: atom_id res chain seq x y z
N MET A 1 5.07 13.67 6.48
CA MET A 1 3.86 12.81 6.52
C MET A 1 4.22 11.35 6.80
N TRP A 2 5.15 10.74 6.04
CA TRP A 2 5.56 9.34 6.22
C TRP A 2 5.94 8.94 7.66
N GLU A 3 6.70 9.77 8.39
CA GLU A 3 7.13 9.42 9.76
C GLU A 3 5.97 9.18 10.75
N LEU A 4 4.79 9.77 10.51
CA LEU A 4 3.61 9.57 11.35
C LEU A 4 2.88 8.26 11.01
N ILE A 5 2.85 7.91 9.73
CA ILE A 5 2.13 6.74 9.21
C ILE A 5 3.00 5.47 9.33
N ARG A 6 4.32 5.61 9.22
CA ARG A 6 5.30 4.51 9.32
C ARG A 6 5.01 3.55 10.48
N PRO A 7 4.90 3.98 11.75
CA PRO A 7 4.71 3.04 12.85
C PRO A 7 3.41 2.22 12.73
N VAL A 8 2.33 2.82 12.21
CA VAL A 8 1.05 2.13 11.97
C VAL A 8 1.23 1.06 10.90
N ILE A 9 1.85 1.41 9.76
CA ILE A 9 2.05 0.49 8.64
C ILE A 9 3.05 -0.61 9.00
N THR A 10 4.10 -0.30 9.76
CA THR A 10 5.05 -1.29 10.25
C THR A 10 4.39 -2.26 11.23
N SER A 11 3.55 -1.75 12.14
CA SER A 11 2.78 -2.60 13.07
C SER A 11 1.81 -3.51 12.31
N TRP A 12 1.05 -2.94 11.37
CA TRP A 12 0.13 -3.68 10.51
C TRP A 12 0.86 -4.77 9.71
N LYS A 13 2.03 -4.47 9.13
CA LYS A 13 2.84 -5.45 8.39
C LYS A 13 3.35 -6.57 9.30
N GLY A 14 3.70 -6.25 10.54
CA GLY A 14 4.11 -7.25 11.55
C GLY A 14 3.00 -8.24 11.90
N GLN A 15 1.75 -7.77 11.97
CA GLN A 15 0.55 -8.57 12.20
C GLN A 15 0.14 -9.38 10.96
N HIS A 16 0.32 -8.80 9.76
CA HIS A 16 -0.08 -9.37 8.48
C HIS A 16 1.08 -9.99 7.72
N ARG A 17 1.84 -10.85 8.41
CA ARG A 17 2.99 -11.54 7.82
C ARG A 17 2.53 -12.49 6.71
N SER A 18 3.24 -12.47 5.59
CA SER A 18 2.99 -13.41 4.50
C SER A 18 3.23 -14.85 4.95
N VAL A 19 2.28 -15.74 4.69
CA VAL A 19 2.38 -17.17 5.01
C VAL A 19 3.54 -17.83 4.24
N SER A 20 3.89 -17.29 3.06
CA SER A 20 5.03 -17.75 2.26
C SER A 20 6.37 -17.11 2.66
N GLY A 21 6.39 -16.21 3.64
CA GLY A 21 7.57 -15.42 4.02
C GLY A 21 7.96 -14.33 3.01
N HIS A 22 7.31 -14.27 1.84
CA HIS A 22 7.58 -13.24 0.85
C HIS A 22 6.80 -11.97 1.21
N GLU A 23 7.50 -10.94 1.66
CA GLU A 23 6.93 -9.66 2.11
C GLU A 23 6.55 -8.68 0.99
N GLY A 24 6.66 -9.12 -0.27
CA GLY A 24 6.56 -8.27 -1.47
C GLY A 24 7.89 -7.63 -1.84
N ARG A 25 8.02 -7.25 -3.12
CA ARG A 25 9.22 -6.60 -3.68
C ARG A 25 9.31 -5.09 -3.39
N TYR A 26 8.19 -4.47 -3.03
CA TYR A 26 8.05 -3.02 -2.96
C TYR A 26 8.13 -2.52 -1.52
N GLU A 27 8.72 -1.35 -1.34
CA GLU A 27 8.76 -0.70 -0.04
C GLU A 27 7.34 -0.26 0.36
N MET A 28 6.98 -0.43 1.64
CA MET A 28 5.65 -0.04 2.12
C MET A 28 5.37 1.45 1.92
N ARG A 29 6.43 2.27 1.96
CA ARG A 29 6.34 3.69 1.65
C ARG A 29 5.82 3.92 0.23
N GLU A 30 6.32 3.19 -0.75
CA GLU A 30 5.91 3.36 -2.15
C GLU A 30 4.46 2.95 -2.36
N ILE A 31 4.01 1.91 -1.65
CA ILE A 31 2.60 1.48 -1.63
C ILE A 31 1.71 2.58 -1.03
N VAL A 32 2.07 3.13 0.13
CA VAL A 32 1.32 4.22 0.76
C VAL A 32 1.29 5.46 -0.11
N ASP A 33 2.44 5.87 -0.65
CA ASP A 33 2.53 7.04 -1.52
C ASP A 33 1.65 6.87 -2.78
N ALA A 34 1.58 5.65 -3.34
CA ALA A 34 0.70 5.34 -4.46
C ALA A 34 -0.79 5.36 -4.08
N ILE A 35 -1.17 4.84 -2.92
CA ILE A 35 -2.56 4.90 -2.41
C ILE A 35 -2.99 6.34 -2.14
N LEU A 36 -2.13 7.14 -1.50
CA LEU A 36 -2.40 8.55 -1.23
C LEU A 36 -2.52 9.37 -2.53
N TYR A 37 -1.64 9.08 -3.50
CA TYR A 37 -1.75 9.68 -4.84
C TYR A 37 -3.09 9.33 -5.48
N GLN A 38 -3.49 8.06 -5.43
CA GLN A 38 -4.74 7.57 -5.97
C GLN A 38 -5.97 8.21 -5.29
N ALA A 39 -5.96 8.32 -3.96
CA ALA A 39 -7.02 8.99 -3.19
C ALA A 39 -7.15 10.47 -3.55
N ARG A 40 -6.02 11.15 -3.82
CA ARG A 40 -6.00 12.57 -4.18
C ARG A 40 -6.43 12.85 -5.63
N VAL A 41 -6.07 11.97 -6.56
CA VAL A 41 -6.28 12.19 -8.01
C VAL A 41 -7.59 11.57 -8.49
N GLY A 42 -8.04 10.46 -7.90
CA GLY A 42 -9.33 9.82 -8.21
C GLY A 42 -9.44 9.20 -9.60
N ARG A 43 -8.32 8.93 -10.30
CA ARG A 43 -8.32 8.29 -11.64
C ARG A 43 -8.46 6.78 -11.55
N GLN A 44 -8.64 6.09 -12.66
CA GLN A 44 -8.65 4.62 -12.63
C GLN A 44 -7.26 4.08 -12.25
N TRP A 45 -7.21 3.08 -11.37
CA TRP A 45 -5.96 2.44 -10.89
C TRP A 45 -4.99 2.04 -12.01
N ARG A 46 -5.51 1.70 -13.19
CA ARG A 46 -4.71 1.34 -14.37
C ARG A 46 -3.86 2.49 -14.92
N TYR A 47 -4.18 3.73 -14.59
CA TYR A 47 -3.44 4.93 -14.97
C TYR A 47 -2.45 5.39 -13.89
N LEU A 48 -2.14 4.52 -12.92
CA LEU A 48 -1.11 4.82 -11.94
C LEU A 48 0.23 5.06 -12.67
N PRO A 49 0.93 6.17 -12.38
CA PRO A 49 2.21 6.47 -13.02
C PRO A 49 3.25 5.35 -12.85
N HIS A 50 4.07 5.14 -13.88
CA HIS A 50 5.05 4.03 -13.94
C HIS A 50 6.17 4.08 -12.89
N TYR A 51 6.37 5.22 -12.23
CA TYR A 51 7.34 5.35 -11.13
C TYR A 51 6.81 4.80 -9.80
N PHE A 52 5.51 4.48 -9.72
CA PHE A 52 4.95 3.76 -8.60
C PHE A 52 4.98 2.24 -8.85
N PRO A 53 4.88 1.43 -7.77
CA PRO A 53 4.62 0.00 -7.90
C PRO A 53 3.41 -0.26 -8.81
N PRO A 54 3.38 -1.41 -9.51
CA PRO A 54 2.28 -1.75 -10.40
C PRO A 54 0.96 -1.74 -9.64
N TYR A 55 -0.08 -1.22 -10.28
CA TYR A 55 -1.39 -1.01 -9.65
C TYR A 55 -1.97 -2.27 -8.99
N THR A 56 -1.61 -3.46 -9.47
CA THR A 56 -2.03 -4.74 -8.89
C THR A 56 -1.44 -4.96 -7.50
N ALA A 57 -0.17 -4.60 -7.30
CA ALA A 57 0.48 -4.68 -5.98
C ALA A 57 -0.12 -3.64 -5.04
N VAL A 58 -0.30 -2.40 -5.52
CA VAL A 58 -0.90 -1.32 -4.71
C VAL A 58 -2.33 -1.68 -4.30
N TYR A 59 -3.14 -2.15 -5.25
CA TYR A 59 -4.53 -2.55 -5.00
C TYR A 59 -4.63 -3.75 -4.05
N TYR A 60 -3.67 -4.68 -4.09
CA TYR A 60 -3.61 -5.79 -3.13
C TYR A 60 -3.52 -5.29 -1.68
N TYR A 61 -2.62 -4.33 -1.40
CA TYR A 61 -2.51 -3.75 -0.06
C TYR A 61 -3.71 -2.88 0.29
N PHE A 62 -4.20 -2.06 -0.65
CA PHE A 62 -5.40 -1.25 -0.46
C PHE A 62 -6.61 -2.11 -0.09
N GLY A 63 -6.85 -3.21 -0.81
CA GLY A 63 -7.94 -4.13 -0.52
C GLY A 63 -7.80 -4.75 0.88
N LYS A 64 -6.59 -5.17 1.25
CA LYS A 64 -6.33 -5.66 2.60
C LYS A 64 -6.61 -4.63 3.69
N TRP A 65 -6.19 -3.38 3.51
CA TRP A 65 -6.46 -2.32 4.48
C TRP A 65 -7.94 -1.97 4.57
N ARG A 66 -8.63 -1.89 3.43
CA ARG A 66 -10.08 -1.66 3.38
C ARG A 66 -10.85 -2.76 4.12
N ASP A 67 -10.50 -4.03 3.88
CA ASP A 67 -11.19 -5.17 4.48
C ASP A 67 -10.89 -5.29 6.00
N ASP A 68 -9.73 -4.79 6.45
CA ASP A 68 -9.30 -4.72 7.85
C ASP A 68 -9.77 -3.43 8.57
N GLY A 69 -10.43 -2.51 7.86
CA GLY A 69 -10.88 -1.22 8.41
C GLY A 69 -9.75 -0.20 8.68
N THR A 70 -8.61 -0.38 8.02
CA THR A 70 -7.41 0.49 8.10
C THR A 70 -7.41 1.63 7.06
N ASP A 71 -8.42 1.69 6.17
CA ASP A 71 -8.59 2.73 5.13
C ASP A 71 -9.02 4.10 5.70
#